data_AF-A0A8X7YU69-F1
#
_entry.id   AF-A0A8X7YU69-F1
#
_cell.length_a   1.000
_cell.length_b   1.000
_cell.length_c   1.000
_cell.angle_alpha   90.00
_cell.angle_beta   90.00
_cell.angle_gamma   90.00
#
_symmetry.space_group_name_H-M   'P 1'
#
loop_
_entity.id
_entity.type
_entity.pdbx_description
1 polymer ?
#
loop_
_entity_poly.entity_id
_entity_poly.type
_entity_poly.pdbx_seq_one_letter_code
_entity_poly.pdbx_strand_id
1 'polypeptide(L)'
;MLRMTSSDACLVMFLFIMPFTVLSTQTGPDVHLKTFCCNNALNYTRNSAFENNLKIVLKRLPSITSLTGFNYTFFGEASAKVYGQALCRGDVNSSACRTCVEKASKQICNDCISRGEAIIWYELCQVHYSFQNMTSLSVYAGKYLDRDSKEKSVSDQVHFLKFSKYLMTNLSNEAAFNPFNMFATGKINFSRSKTIFAHVQCTRDIRPHECLKCLKSAITDLEGCCSSRKGGMVLSRNCNVRFELYQFYNVSKHLSSPTSRASYFYCVLLKIKCRLRAIGTTYSFYLWKTGRKWKAGKVACVVFIPITVLAIVIGSCIVFLRHKRRKETDVERSHLALLQELANPRGVTITEEGQFEDPASRPPMATVVLLLNSYSITLPLPQEPAFFLHSRTDQGSIPSKEFFADKSKSNAVPYSGDEGSITEVYPR
;
A
#
# COMPACT_ATOMS: atom_id res chain seq x y z
N MET A 1 -55.78 -0.93 -32.42
CA MET A 1 -55.61 -2.32 -31.94
C MET A 1 -54.76 -3.07 -32.96
N LEU A 2 -53.59 -3.56 -32.57
CA LEU A 2 -52.83 -4.53 -33.39
C LEU A 2 -53.16 -5.94 -32.88
N ARG A 3 -53.56 -6.83 -33.78
CA ARG A 3 -53.77 -8.25 -33.46
C ARG A 3 -52.41 -8.94 -33.49
N MET A 4 -51.87 -9.31 -32.33
CA MET A 4 -50.76 -10.26 -32.25
C MET A 4 -51.25 -11.65 -32.71
N THR A 5 -50.41 -12.39 -33.41
CA THR A 5 -50.68 -13.78 -33.77
C THR A 5 -50.23 -14.71 -32.63
N SER A 6 -50.68 -15.97 -32.63
CA SER A 6 -50.26 -16.93 -31.59
C SER A 6 -48.76 -17.23 -31.61
N SER A 7 -48.10 -17.08 -32.77
CA SER A 7 -46.64 -17.20 -32.90
C SER A 7 -45.89 -16.13 -32.11
N ASP A 8 -46.39 -14.88 -32.15
CA ASP A 8 -45.76 -13.75 -31.46
C ASP A 8 -45.84 -13.90 -29.94
N ALA A 9 -46.95 -14.44 -29.44
CA ALA A 9 -47.15 -14.72 -28.02
C ALA A 9 -46.16 -15.76 -27.48
N CYS A 10 -45.84 -16.82 -28.24
CA CYS A 10 -44.86 -17.82 -27.84
C CYS A 10 -43.43 -17.24 -27.73
N LEU A 11 -43.04 -16.36 -28.66
CA LEU A 11 -41.72 -15.69 -28.62
C LEU A 11 -41.57 -14.79 -27.39
N VAL A 12 -42.61 -14.04 -27.02
CA VAL A 12 -42.60 -13.20 -25.80
C VAL A 12 -42.53 -14.07 -24.54
N MET A 13 -43.26 -15.19 -24.49
CA MET A 13 -43.23 -16.10 -23.34
C MET A 13 -41.86 -16.75 -23.13
N PHE A 14 -41.16 -17.16 -24.20
CA PHE A 14 -39.83 -17.77 -24.09
C PHE A 14 -38.78 -16.83 -23.47
N LEU A 15 -38.87 -15.51 -23.71
CA LEU A 15 -37.96 -14.53 -23.12
C LEU A 15 -38.13 -14.36 -21.60
N PHE A 16 -39.28 -14.75 -21.02
CA PHE A 16 -39.53 -14.76 -19.58
C PHE A 16 -39.23 -16.11 -18.89
N ILE A 17 -39.00 -17.17 -19.66
CA ILE A 17 -38.80 -18.54 -19.14
C ILE A 17 -37.32 -18.95 -19.13
N MET A 18 -36.45 -18.25 -19.85
CA MET A 18 -35.00 -18.33 -19.60
C MET A 18 -34.72 -17.96 -18.14
N PRO A 19 -34.24 -18.89 -17.29
CA PRO A 19 -33.84 -18.51 -15.95
C PRO A 19 -32.67 -17.54 -16.08
N PHE A 20 -32.76 -16.39 -15.41
CA PHE A 20 -31.56 -15.62 -15.09
C PHE A 20 -30.71 -16.48 -14.16
N THR A 21 -29.86 -17.33 -14.77
CA THR A 21 -28.72 -17.95 -14.10
C THR A 21 -27.75 -16.82 -13.79
N VAL A 22 -28.05 -16.08 -12.72
CA VAL A 22 -27.14 -15.10 -12.13
C VAL A 22 -25.84 -15.85 -11.93
N LEU A 23 -24.83 -15.49 -12.71
CA LEU A 23 -23.50 -16.07 -12.62
C LEU A 23 -22.88 -15.55 -11.32
N SER A 24 -23.33 -16.14 -10.21
CA SER A 24 -22.75 -15.98 -8.89
C SER A 24 -21.30 -16.41 -9.02
N THR A 25 -20.42 -15.42 -9.18
CA THR A 25 -18.98 -15.63 -9.17
C THR A 25 -18.65 -16.30 -7.84
N GLN A 26 -18.44 -17.61 -7.87
CA GLN A 26 -18.13 -18.37 -6.68
C GLN A 26 -16.75 -17.95 -6.19
N THR A 27 -16.72 -16.92 -5.35
CA THR A 27 -15.59 -16.69 -4.45
C THR A 27 -15.43 -17.98 -3.66
N GLY A 28 -14.32 -18.70 -3.91
CA GLY A 28 -14.06 -20.00 -3.30
C GLY A 28 -14.19 -19.95 -1.77
N PRO A 29 -14.51 -21.08 -1.12
CA PRO A 29 -14.85 -21.11 0.29
C PRO A 29 -13.74 -20.48 1.13
N ASP A 30 -14.06 -19.34 1.77
CA ASP A 30 -13.11 -18.55 2.54
C ASP A 30 -12.42 -19.40 3.61
N VAL A 31 -11.09 -19.32 3.66
CA VAL A 31 -10.21 -20.26 4.33
C VAL A 31 -10.01 -19.82 5.78
N HIS A 32 -10.39 -20.68 6.72
CA HIS A 32 -10.07 -20.50 8.14
C HIS A 32 -8.56 -20.60 8.32
N LEU A 33 -7.96 -19.63 9.00
CA LEU A 33 -6.51 -19.59 9.23
C LEU A 33 -6.14 -19.99 10.65
N LYS A 34 -6.79 -19.38 11.64
CA LYS A 34 -6.58 -19.71 13.05
C LYS A 34 -7.73 -19.17 13.92
N THR A 35 -8.09 -19.93 14.96
CA THR A 35 -8.79 -19.38 16.13
C THR A 35 -7.82 -19.34 17.32
N PHE A 36 -7.88 -18.26 18.11
CA PHE A 36 -7.19 -18.15 19.38
C PHE A 36 -8.12 -17.62 20.48
N CYS A 37 -8.54 -18.52 21.36
CA CYS A 37 -9.19 -18.19 22.61
C CYS A 37 -8.12 -17.83 23.65
N CYS A 38 -8.28 -16.72 24.37
CA CYS A 38 -7.25 -16.24 25.29
C CYS A 38 -7.38 -16.90 26.67
N ASN A 39 -6.44 -17.78 27.01
CA ASN A 39 -6.48 -18.55 28.26
C ASN A 39 -6.33 -17.68 29.53
N ASN A 40 -5.61 -16.55 29.43
CA ASN A 40 -5.31 -15.66 30.56
C ASN A 40 -6.36 -14.54 30.73
N ALA A 41 -7.41 -14.52 29.87
CA ALA A 41 -8.50 -13.58 30.00
C ALA A 41 -9.53 -14.08 31.02
N LEU A 42 -10.36 -13.17 31.55
CA LEU A 42 -11.53 -13.55 32.36
C LEU A 42 -12.42 -14.50 31.57
N ASN A 43 -12.91 -15.56 32.21
CA ASN A 43 -13.94 -16.44 31.63
C ASN A 43 -15.34 -15.90 31.96
N TYR A 44 -16.34 -16.23 31.15
CA TYR A 44 -17.74 -15.89 31.39
C TYR A 44 -18.59 -17.13 31.69
N THR A 45 -19.51 -17.00 32.66
CA THR A 45 -20.50 -18.03 32.98
C THR A 45 -21.50 -18.18 31.85
N ARG A 46 -21.90 -19.43 31.52
CA ARG A 46 -22.92 -19.67 30.49
C ARG A 46 -24.23 -18.97 30.83
N ASN A 47 -24.94 -18.49 29.80
CA ASN A 47 -26.18 -17.71 29.87
C ASN A 47 -26.07 -16.37 30.62
N SER A 48 -24.85 -15.91 30.95
CA SER A 48 -24.64 -14.60 31.57
C SER A 48 -25.03 -13.44 30.65
N ALA A 49 -25.25 -12.26 31.25
CA ALA A 49 -25.48 -11.02 30.51
C ALA A 49 -24.35 -10.72 29.50
N PHE A 50 -23.09 -11.04 29.82
CA PHE A 50 -21.96 -10.93 28.91
C PHE A 50 -22.12 -11.82 27.67
N GLU A 51 -22.50 -13.10 27.84
CA GLU A 51 -22.70 -14.01 26.69
C GLU A 51 -23.84 -13.53 25.78
N ASN A 52 -24.93 -13.04 26.36
CA ASN A 52 -26.05 -12.50 25.59
C ASN A 52 -25.67 -11.21 24.84
N ASN A 53 -24.90 -10.32 25.48
CA ASN A 53 -24.33 -9.14 24.83
C ASN A 53 -23.32 -9.52 23.74
N LEU A 54 -22.55 -10.59 23.92
CA LEU A 54 -21.57 -11.08 22.94
C LEU A 54 -22.27 -11.60 21.68
N LYS A 55 -23.34 -12.38 21.84
CA LYS A 55 -24.21 -12.81 20.74
C LYS A 55 -24.78 -11.61 19.96
N ILE A 56 -25.14 -10.53 20.65
CA ILE A 56 -25.63 -9.27 20.02
C ILE A 56 -24.52 -8.57 19.23
N VAL A 57 -23.30 -8.45 19.78
CA VAL A 57 -22.13 -7.85 19.10
C VAL A 57 -21.75 -8.65 17.86
N LEU A 58 -21.57 -9.98 18.00
CA LEU A 58 -21.22 -10.89 16.91
C LEU A 58 -22.28 -10.92 15.80
N LYS A 59 -23.57 -10.78 16.13
CA LYS A 59 -24.65 -10.67 15.12
C LYS A 59 -24.66 -9.31 14.38
N ARG A 60 -24.14 -8.24 14.97
CA ARG A 60 -24.09 -6.90 14.36
C ARG A 60 -22.88 -6.70 13.44
N LEU A 61 -21.71 -7.19 13.83
CA LEU A 61 -20.43 -7.00 13.12
C LEU A 61 -20.49 -7.26 11.59
N PRO A 62 -21.12 -8.33 11.07
CA PRO A 62 -21.12 -8.60 9.62
C PRO A 62 -21.75 -7.49 8.79
N SER A 63 -22.82 -6.87 9.28
CA SER A 63 -23.53 -5.81 8.55
C SER A 63 -22.73 -4.51 8.57
N ILE A 64 -22.29 -4.07 9.75
CA ILE A 64 -21.59 -2.78 9.92
C ILE A 64 -20.17 -2.78 9.32
N THR A 65 -19.45 -3.90 9.38
CA THR A 65 -18.11 -4.02 8.79
C THR A 65 -18.16 -4.11 7.26
N SER A 66 -19.24 -4.63 6.67
CA SER A 66 -19.38 -4.73 5.21
C SER A 66 -19.36 -3.38 4.48
N LEU A 67 -19.74 -2.30 5.16
CA LEU A 67 -19.84 -0.94 4.60
C LEU A 67 -18.46 -0.28 4.41
N THR A 68 -17.50 -0.59 5.28
CA THR A 68 -16.21 0.13 5.41
C THR A 68 -14.99 -0.79 5.32
N GLY A 69 -15.18 -2.10 5.50
CA GLY A 69 -14.13 -3.10 5.72
C GLY A 69 -13.49 -3.06 7.11
N PHE A 70 -13.97 -2.22 8.04
CA PHE A 70 -13.51 -2.19 9.44
C PHE A 70 -14.59 -1.63 10.36
N ASN A 71 -14.83 -2.29 11.49
CA ASN A 71 -15.65 -1.74 12.57
C ASN A 71 -15.11 -2.11 13.95
N TYR A 72 -15.29 -1.20 14.89
CA TYR A 72 -15.07 -1.38 16.32
C TYR A 72 -16.33 -0.90 17.05
N THR A 73 -16.88 -1.74 17.92
CA THR A 73 -18.17 -1.50 18.59
C THR A 73 -18.19 -2.10 19.99
N PHE A 74 -19.20 -1.76 20.79
CA PHE A 74 -19.43 -2.37 22.09
C PHE A 74 -20.93 -2.48 22.39
N PHE A 75 -21.28 -3.35 23.33
CA PHE A 75 -22.64 -3.46 23.86
C PHE A 75 -22.64 -3.91 25.32
N GLY A 76 -23.67 -3.54 26.08
CA GLY A 76 -23.76 -3.78 27.51
C GLY A 76 -22.95 -2.78 28.35
N GLU A 77 -23.08 -2.93 29.67
CA GLU A 77 -22.55 -2.02 30.70
C GLU A 77 -21.85 -2.79 31.81
N ALA A 78 -21.04 -2.09 32.61
CA ALA A 78 -20.27 -2.63 33.74
C ALA A 78 -19.56 -3.96 33.39
N SER A 79 -19.70 -4.99 34.22
CA SER A 79 -19.13 -6.33 34.04
C SER A 79 -19.79 -7.14 32.91
N ALA A 80 -20.92 -6.70 32.35
CA ALA A 80 -21.57 -7.34 31.21
C ALA A 80 -21.19 -6.71 29.86
N LYS A 81 -20.31 -5.70 29.86
CA LYS A 81 -19.89 -5.00 28.65
C LYS A 81 -18.96 -5.85 27.78
N VAL A 82 -19.28 -5.92 26.48
CA VAL A 82 -18.51 -6.60 25.45
C VAL A 82 -17.97 -5.57 24.47
N TYR A 83 -16.67 -5.61 24.19
CA TYR A 83 -16.07 -4.94 23.04
C TYR A 83 -15.90 -5.93 21.89
N GLY A 84 -16.14 -5.49 20.65
CA GLY A 84 -16.01 -6.31 19.46
C GLY A 84 -15.45 -5.53 18.27
N GLN A 85 -14.54 -6.15 17.54
CA GLN A 85 -13.86 -5.59 16.39
C GLN A 85 -13.93 -6.59 15.22
N ALA A 86 -14.08 -6.10 13.99
CA ALA A 86 -13.87 -6.89 12.79
C ALA A 86 -13.19 -6.08 11.69
N LEU A 87 -12.27 -6.71 10.97
CA LEU A 87 -11.46 -6.12 9.91
C LEU A 87 -11.47 -7.06 8.71
N CYS A 88 -11.94 -6.58 7.56
CA CYS A 88 -11.84 -7.29 6.29
C CYS A 88 -10.55 -6.90 5.55
N ARG A 89 -10.01 -7.82 4.75
CA ARG A 89 -8.81 -7.58 3.94
C ARG A 89 -9.08 -6.47 2.91
N GLY A 90 -8.15 -5.53 2.74
CA GLY A 90 -8.45 -4.24 2.10
C GLY A 90 -8.97 -4.30 0.66
N ASP A 91 -8.62 -5.35 -0.07
CA ASP A 91 -9.02 -5.63 -1.46
C ASP A 91 -10.41 -6.30 -1.59
N VAL A 92 -11.03 -6.74 -0.49
CA VAL A 92 -12.28 -7.54 -0.48
C VAL A 92 -13.52 -6.66 -0.67
N ASN A 93 -14.53 -7.15 -1.41
CA ASN A 93 -15.80 -6.44 -1.62
C ASN A 93 -16.77 -6.59 -0.42
N SER A 94 -17.78 -5.74 -0.33
CA SER A 94 -18.72 -5.71 0.80
C SER A 94 -19.45 -7.03 1.03
N SER A 95 -19.83 -7.76 -0.02
CA SER A 95 -20.53 -9.04 0.09
C SER A 95 -19.63 -10.13 0.68
N ALA A 96 -18.43 -10.31 0.11
CA ALA A 96 -17.44 -11.26 0.62
C ALA A 96 -16.98 -10.91 2.04
N CYS A 97 -16.82 -9.61 2.35
CA CYS A 97 -16.51 -9.12 3.69
C CYS A 97 -17.63 -9.47 4.69
N ARG A 98 -18.90 -9.25 4.34
CA ARG A 98 -20.06 -9.66 5.16
C ARG A 98 -20.05 -11.17 5.41
N THR A 99 -19.89 -11.97 4.36
CA THR A 99 -19.89 -13.44 4.45
C THR A 99 -18.75 -13.96 5.33
N CYS A 100 -17.54 -13.43 5.18
CA CYS A 100 -16.40 -13.76 6.05
C CYS A 100 -16.71 -13.45 7.51
N VAL A 101 -17.10 -12.20 7.81
CA VAL A 101 -17.34 -11.76 9.19
C VAL A 101 -18.50 -12.52 9.82
N GLU A 102 -19.52 -12.93 9.06
CA GLU A 102 -20.61 -13.79 9.53
C GLU A 102 -20.13 -15.22 9.84
N LYS A 103 -19.34 -15.84 8.95
CA LYS A 103 -18.75 -17.17 9.15
C LYS A 103 -17.83 -17.19 10.37
N ALA A 104 -16.93 -16.21 10.47
CA ALA A 104 -16.02 -16.00 11.59
C ALA A 104 -16.76 -15.77 12.91
N SER A 105 -17.80 -14.93 12.92
CA SER A 105 -18.59 -14.62 14.13
C SER A 105 -19.39 -15.82 14.63
N LYS A 106 -19.87 -16.70 13.74
CA LYS A 106 -20.50 -17.97 14.11
C LYS A 106 -19.47 -18.96 14.68
N GLN A 107 -18.34 -19.15 14.01
CA GLN A 107 -17.34 -20.12 14.44
C GLN A 107 -16.69 -19.75 15.77
N ILE A 108 -16.28 -18.49 15.98
CA ILE A 108 -15.58 -18.09 17.22
C ILE A 108 -16.43 -18.32 18.48
N CYS A 109 -17.76 -18.23 18.35
CA CYS A 109 -18.71 -18.52 19.43
C CYS A 109 -18.75 -20.03 19.78
N ASN A 110 -18.46 -20.91 18.83
CA ASN A 110 -18.40 -22.36 19.02
C ASN A 110 -17.02 -22.82 19.49
N ASP A 111 -15.95 -22.25 18.93
CA ASP A 111 -14.56 -22.59 19.25
C ASP A 111 -14.16 -22.12 20.67
N CYS A 112 -14.65 -20.96 21.12
CA CYS A 112 -14.17 -20.26 22.32
C CYS A 112 -15.22 -20.13 23.44
N ILE A 113 -15.93 -21.23 23.72
CA ILE A 113 -16.96 -21.34 24.77
C ILE A 113 -16.44 -20.80 26.12
N SER A 114 -17.22 -19.94 26.77
CA SER A 114 -16.91 -19.34 28.08
C SER A 114 -15.62 -18.52 28.18
N ARG A 115 -14.92 -18.21 27.06
CA ARG A 115 -13.72 -17.36 27.07
C ARG A 115 -14.08 -15.92 26.84
N GLY A 116 -13.74 -15.02 27.76
CA GLY A 116 -14.09 -13.59 27.68
C GLY A 116 -13.24 -12.75 26.73
N GLU A 117 -12.18 -13.32 26.16
CA GLU A 117 -11.49 -12.76 25.00
C GLU A 117 -11.13 -13.87 24.00
N ALA A 118 -11.42 -13.64 22.72
CA ALA A 118 -10.94 -14.48 21.63
C ALA A 118 -10.83 -13.70 20.33
N ILE A 119 -9.94 -14.15 19.45
CA ILE A 119 -9.75 -13.65 18.09
C ILE A 119 -9.70 -14.81 17.10
N ILE A 120 -10.34 -14.65 15.94
CA ILE A 120 -10.34 -15.59 14.82
C ILE A 120 -9.88 -14.86 13.56
N TRP A 121 -9.09 -15.55 12.74
CA TRP A 121 -8.63 -15.07 11.44
C TRP A 121 -9.06 -16.03 10.33
N TYR A 122 -9.53 -15.44 9.25
CA TYR A 122 -9.86 -16.01 7.96
C TYR A 122 -9.01 -15.31 6.88
N GLU A 123 -8.90 -15.90 5.69
CA GLU A 123 -8.13 -15.34 4.57
C GLU A 123 -8.69 -13.97 4.11
N LEU A 124 -9.99 -13.72 4.29
CA LEU A 124 -10.62 -12.46 3.90
C LEU A 124 -10.98 -11.50 5.06
N CYS A 125 -10.91 -11.92 6.33
CA CYS A 125 -11.18 -11.05 7.50
C CYS A 125 -10.71 -11.63 8.84
N GLN A 126 -10.73 -10.81 9.89
CA GLN A 126 -10.60 -11.22 11.29
C GLN A 126 -11.75 -10.67 12.15
N VAL A 127 -12.06 -11.37 13.25
CA VAL A 127 -13.04 -10.96 14.27
C VAL A 127 -12.43 -11.17 15.66
N HIS A 128 -12.52 -10.16 16.53
CA HIS A 128 -11.99 -10.17 17.91
C HIS A 128 -13.10 -9.67 18.84
N TYR A 129 -13.29 -10.32 19.99
CA TYR A 129 -14.12 -9.80 21.08
C TYR A 129 -13.36 -9.86 22.41
N SER A 130 -13.67 -8.96 23.35
CA SER A 130 -13.02 -8.90 24.67
C SER A 130 -13.91 -8.23 25.74
N PHE A 131 -13.72 -8.60 27.01
CA PHE A 131 -14.16 -7.80 28.17
C PHE A 131 -13.47 -6.42 28.21
N GLN A 132 -12.23 -6.32 27.72
CA GLN A 132 -11.40 -5.12 27.85
C GLN A 132 -11.43 -4.27 26.57
N ASN A 133 -11.20 -2.96 26.73
CA ASN A 133 -11.07 -2.05 25.59
C ASN A 133 -9.80 -2.37 24.79
N MET A 134 -9.96 -2.79 23.53
CA MET A 134 -8.87 -3.29 22.69
C MET A 134 -7.85 -2.21 22.32
N THR A 135 -8.24 -0.92 22.30
CA THR A 135 -7.29 0.17 21.99
C THR A 135 -6.22 0.36 23.07
N SER A 136 -6.42 -0.22 24.26
CA SER A 136 -5.42 -0.27 25.34
C SER A 136 -4.48 -1.48 25.23
N LEU A 137 -4.78 -2.46 24.39
CA LEU A 137 -4.05 -3.73 24.26
C LEU A 137 -3.02 -3.68 23.12
N SER A 138 -2.26 -2.59 23.02
CA SER A 138 -1.28 -2.33 21.95
C SER A 138 0.02 -3.15 22.06
N VAL A 139 -0.05 -4.38 22.58
CA VAL A 139 1.05 -5.33 22.65
C VAL A 139 1.02 -6.20 21.39
N TYR A 140 2.11 -6.21 20.65
CA TYR A 140 2.28 -7.12 19.53
C TYR A 140 2.34 -8.57 20.05
N ALA A 141 1.40 -9.40 19.61
CA ALA A 141 1.26 -10.79 20.01
C ALA A 141 1.09 -11.68 18.76
N GLY A 142 2.08 -11.58 17.86
CA GLY A 142 2.06 -12.25 16.57
C GLY A 142 2.00 -13.78 16.68
N LYS A 143 1.38 -14.40 15.68
CA LYS A 143 1.31 -15.84 15.49
C LYS A 143 1.70 -16.17 14.06
N TYR A 144 2.71 -17.02 13.92
CA TYR A 144 3.04 -17.59 12.63
C TYR A 144 2.05 -18.71 12.26
N LEU A 145 1.76 -18.85 10.97
CA LEU A 145 1.02 -19.99 10.43
C LEU A 145 1.98 -20.98 9.77
N ASP A 146 2.11 -22.16 10.39
CA ASP A 146 2.85 -23.27 9.80
C ASP A 146 2.02 -23.94 8.68
N ARG A 147 2.05 -23.36 7.48
CA ARG A 147 1.60 -24.05 6.25
C ARG A 147 2.65 -25.11 5.87
N ASP A 148 2.16 -26.27 5.44
CA ASP A 148 2.93 -27.51 5.21
C ASP A 148 4.37 -27.30 4.72
N SER A 149 5.32 -27.86 5.46
CA SER A 149 6.77 -27.83 5.21
C SER A 149 7.24 -28.55 3.93
N LYS A 150 6.31 -28.96 3.04
CA LYS A 150 6.56 -29.69 1.79
C LYS A 150 6.93 -28.77 0.62
N GLU A 151 6.74 -27.46 0.76
CA GLU A 151 7.13 -26.47 -0.24
C GLU A 151 8.66 -26.26 -0.28
N LYS A 152 9.33 -27.01 -1.18
CA LYS A 152 10.78 -26.97 -1.48
C LYS A 152 11.39 -25.57 -1.35
N SER A 153 12.55 -25.46 -0.70
CA SER A 153 13.28 -24.20 -0.45
C SER A 153 13.59 -23.38 -1.71
N VAL A 154 13.89 -22.09 -1.52
CA VAL A 154 14.40 -21.22 -2.58
C VAL A 154 15.92 -21.35 -2.66
N SER A 155 16.44 -21.69 -3.84
CA SER A 155 17.88 -21.96 -4.06
C SER A 155 18.83 -20.80 -3.72
N ASP A 156 18.33 -19.57 -3.73
CA ASP A 156 19.01 -18.40 -3.15
C ASP A 156 18.12 -17.83 -2.05
N GLN A 157 18.27 -18.41 -0.86
CA GLN A 157 17.48 -18.10 0.31
C GLN A 157 17.76 -16.69 0.83
N VAL A 158 19.02 -16.26 0.79
CA VAL A 158 19.47 -14.99 1.38
C VAL A 158 18.97 -13.79 0.57
N HIS A 159 19.08 -13.82 -0.76
CA HIS A 159 18.47 -12.76 -1.57
C HIS A 159 16.95 -12.81 -1.55
N PHE A 160 16.34 -14.00 -1.48
CA PHE A 160 14.87 -14.11 -1.40
C PHE A 160 14.29 -13.43 -0.16
N LEU A 161 14.91 -13.63 1.01
CA LEU A 161 14.55 -12.91 2.23
C LEU A 161 14.79 -11.40 2.10
N LYS A 162 15.96 -10.99 1.57
CA LYS A 162 16.30 -9.57 1.37
C LYS A 162 15.27 -8.84 0.51
N PHE A 163 14.84 -9.45 -0.60
CA PHE A 163 13.79 -8.90 -1.48
C PHE A 163 12.42 -8.89 -0.80
N SER A 164 12.05 -9.96 -0.08
CA SER A 164 10.78 -10.05 0.65
C SER A 164 10.69 -9.00 1.76
N LYS A 165 11.73 -8.88 2.61
CA LYS A 165 11.85 -7.87 3.67
C LYS A 165 11.80 -6.45 3.09
N TYR A 166 12.51 -6.19 1.99
CA TYR A 166 12.49 -4.90 1.30
C TYR A 166 11.07 -4.52 0.84
N LEU A 167 10.39 -5.41 0.12
CA LEU A 167 9.02 -5.19 -0.36
C LEU A 167 8.06 -4.93 0.81
N MET A 168 8.06 -5.78 1.83
CA MET A 168 7.18 -5.64 2.99
C MET A 168 7.49 -4.38 3.80
N THR A 169 8.76 -3.97 3.92
CA THR A 169 9.16 -2.74 4.61
C THR A 169 8.67 -1.49 3.87
N ASN A 170 8.74 -1.48 2.53
CA ASN A 170 8.20 -0.38 1.72
C ASN A 170 6.67 -0.27 1.89
N LEU A 171 5.96 -1.39 1.67
CA LEU A 171 4.50 -1.47 1.84
C LEU A 171 4.04 -1.09 3.26
N SER A 172 4.86 -1.38 4.29
CA SER A 172 4.52 -1.04 5.68
C SER A 172 4.44 0.46 5.91
N ASN A 173 5.22 1.28 5.19
CA ASN A 173 5.11 2.73 5.26
C ASN A 173 3.87 3.22 4.48
N GLU A 174 3.59 2.65 3.30
CA GLU A 174 2.38 2.97 2.53
C GLU A 174 1.11 2.68 3.35
N ALA A 175 0.99 1.48 3.92
CA ALA A 175 -0.16 1.09 4.73
C ALA A 175 -0.29 1.92 6.01
N ALA A 176 0.80 2.14 6.75
CA ALA A 176 0.76 2.89 8.01
C ALA A 176 0.25 4.33 7.86
N PHE A 177 0.56 4.98 6.74
CA PHE A 177 0.16 6.36 6.45
C PHE A 177 -1.02 6.49 5.47
N ASN A 178 -1.65 5.37 5.07
CA ASN A 178 -2.86 5.37 4.24
C ASN A 178 -4.11 5.68 5.10
N PRO A 179 -4.79 6.83 4.89
CA PRO A 179 -5.88 7.28 5.76
C PRO A 179 -7.22 6.56 5.52
N PHE A 180 -7.34 5.73 4.48
CA PHE A 180 -8.62 5.12 4.10
C PHE A 180 -8.81 3.70 4.69
N ASN A 181 -7.78 2.85 4.55
CA ASN A 181 -7.91 1.42 4.85
C ASN A 181 -6.73 0.80 5.61
N MET A 182 -5.63 1.53 5.84
CA MET A 182 -4.38 1.03 6.43
C MET A 182 -3.89 -0.30 5.84
N PHE A 183 -3.93 -0.39 4.51
CA PHE A 183 -3.62 -1.59 3.72
C PHE A 183 -2.76 -1.21 2.51
N ALA A 184 -1.79 -2.06 2.18
CA ALA A 184 -0.99 -1.93 0.96
C ALA A 184 -0.67 -3.31 0.38
N THR A 185 -0.62 -3.39 -0.94
CA THR A 185 -0.25 -4.61 -1.70
C THR A 185 0.83 -4.28 -2.72
N GLY A 186 1.76 -5.19 -2.94
CA GLY A 186 2.83 -4.98 -3.92
C GLY A 186 3.49 -6.28 -4.37
N LYS A 187 4.29 -6.17 -5.43
CA LYS A 187 5.04 -7.27 -5.99
C LYS A 187 6.43 -6.83 -6.42
N ILE A 188 7.41 -7.73 -6.35
CA ILE A 188 8.78 -7.52 -6.85
C ILE A 188 9.26 -8.75 -7.61
N ASN A 189 9.91 -8.53 -8.75
CA ASN A 189 10.53 -9.64 -9.50
C ASN A 189 11.82 -10.05 -8.80
N PHE A 190 11.90 -11.32 -8.42
CA PHE A 190 13.06 -11.93 -7.77
C PHE A 190 13.97 -12.64 -8.78
N SER A 191 13.40 -13.24 -9.81
CA SER A 191 14.13 -13.77 -10.96
C SER A 191 13.30 -13.66 -12.24
N ARG A 192 13.86 -14.05 -13.40
CA ARG A 192 13.15 -14.10 -14.69
C ARG A 192 11.82 -14.89 -14.66
N SER A 193 11.64 -15.80 -13.69
CA SER A 193 10.46 -16.67 -13.57
C SER A 193 9.81 -16.66 -12.19
N LYS A 194 10.22 -15.76 -11.28
CA LYS A 194 9.69 -15.68 -9.91
C LYS A 194 9.41 -14.25 -9.51
N THR A 195 8.17 -13.99 -9.13
CA THR A 195 7.72 -12.72 -8.56
C THR A 195 7.26 -12.98 -7.12
N ILE A 196 7.76 -12.20 -6.17
CA ILE A 196 7.26 -12.20 -4.79
C ILE A 196 6.06 -11.24 -4.75
N PHE A 197 4.95 -11.70 -4.18
CA PHE A 197 3.75 -10.92 -3.93
C PHE A 197 3.59 -10.75 -2.42
N ALA A 198 3.27 -9.55 -1.96
CA ALA A 198 3.07 -9.28 -0.54
C ALA A 198 1.89 -8.35 -0.27
N HIS A 199 1.32 -8.49 0.92
CA HIS A 199 0.41 -7.50 1.50
C HIS A 199 0.75 -7.26 2.97
N VAL A 200 0.39 -6.07 3.44
CA VAL A 200 0.46 -5.69 4.84
C VAL A 200 -0.82 -4.94 5.20
N GLN A 201 -1.31 -5.12 6.42
CA GLN A 201 -2.54 -4.48 6.89
C GLN A 201 -2.50 -4.18 8.38
N CYS A 202 -3.15 -3.09 8.79
CA CYS A 202 -3.44 -2.78 10.19
C CYS A 202 -4.95 -2.68 10.46
N THR A 203 -5.33 -2.83 11.73
CA THR A 203 -6.61 -2.33 12.25
C THR A 203 -6.60 -0.80 12.20
N ARG A 204 -7.77 -0.15 12.08
CA ARG A 204 -7.86 1.30 11.80
C ARG A 204 -8.14 2.16 13.04
N ASP A 205 -8.05 1.55 14.22
CA ASP A 205 -8.17 2.16 15.55
C ASP A 205 -6.81 2.50 16.19
N ILE A 206 -5.70 2.10 15.56
CA ILE A 206 -4.33 2.41 16.02
C ILE A 206 -3.74 3.60 15.27
N ARG A 207 -2.70 4.22 15.86
CA ARG A 207 -1.99 5.37 15.25
C ARG A 207 -1.00 4.89 14.17
N PRO A 208 -0.71 5.68 13.12
CA PRO A 208 0.23 5.32 12.05
C PRO A 208 1.57 4.74 12.51
N HIS A 209 2.19 5.32 13.55
CA HIS A 209 3.47 4.82 14.06
C HIS A 209 3.34 3.50 14.84
N GLU A 210 2.20 3.21 15.47
CA GLU A 210 1.93 1.92 16.10
C GLU A 210 1.67 0.84 15.04
N CYS A 211 0.99 1.19 13.95
CA CYS A 211 0.85 0.32 12.78
C CYS A 211 2.24 -0.02 12.19
N LEU A 212 3.08 0.99 11.93
CA LEU A 212 4.43 0.77 11.40
C LEU A 212 5.31 -0.05 12.37
N LYS A 213 5.16 0.13 13.69
CA LYS A 213 5.84 -0.67 14.71
C LYS A 213 5.36 -2.13 14.68
N CYS A 214 4.05 -2.37 14.66
CA CYS A 214 3.44 -3.69 14.60
C CYS A 214 3.89 -4.45 13.33
N LEU A 215 3.83 -3.79 12.16
CA LEU A 215 4.26 -4.37 10.89
C LEU A 215 5.76 -4.69 10.85
N LYS A 216 6.61 -3.84 11.44
CA LYS A 216 8.05 -4.13 11.57
C LYS A 216 8.32 -5.36 12.45
N SER A 217 7.64 -5.48 13.60
CA SER A 217 7.74 -6.69 14.45
C SER A 217 7.30 -7.94 13.67
N ALA A 218 6.18 -7.88 12.94
CA ALA A 218 5.71 -8.99 12.11
C ALA A 218 6.69 -9.38 10.99
N ILE A 219 7.43 -8.42 10.42
CA ILE A 219 8.48 -8.72 9.43
C ILE A 219 9.70 -9.40 10.10
N THR A 220 10.11 -8.95 11.29
CA THR A 220 11.22 -9.57 12.02
C THR A 220 10.91 -11.01 12.46
N ASP A 221 9.69 -11.29 12.90
CA ASP A 221 9.25 -12.66 13.21
C ASP A 221 9.29 -13.58 11.98
N LEU A 222 8.91 -13.05 10.79
CA LEU A 222 9.02 -13.79 9.52
C LEU A 222 10.48 -14.10 9.16
N GLU A 223 11.43 -13.20 9.42
CA GLU A 223 12.84 -13.48 9.17
C GLU A 223 13.37 -14.60 10.08
N GLY A 224 13.06 -14.54 11.38
CA GLY A 224 13.49 -15.53 12.36
C GLY A 224 12.87 -16.93 12.15
N CYS A 225 11.56 -17.00 11.89
CA CYS A 225 10.84 -18.27 11.81
C CYS A 225 10.82 -18.89 10.40
N CYS A 226 10.91 -18.07 9.34
CA CYS A 226 10.51 -18.47 7.98
C CYS A 226 11.65 -18.43 6.97
N SER A 227 12.90 -18.28 7.42
CA SER A 227 14.07 -17.99 6.57
C SER A 227 14.18 -18.85 5.28
N SER A 228 13.78 -20.12 5.30
CA SER A 228 13.87 -21.04 4.15
C SER A 228 12.61 -21.18 3.29
N ARG A 229 11.50 -20.53 3.66
CA ARG A 229 10.16 -20.77 3.10
C ARG A 229 9.84 -19.86 1.91
N LYS A 230 9.08 -20.37 0.93
CA LYS A 230 8.59 -19.63 -0.25
C LYS A 230 7.47 -18.62 0.05
N GLY A 231 6.82 -18.78 1.19
CA GLY A 231 5.72 -17.95 1.64
C GLY A 231 5.73 -17.88 3.17
N GLY A 232 5.07 -16.87 3.72
CA GLY A 232 4.97 -16.69 5.15
C GLY A 232 3.85 -15.73 5.51
N MET A 233 3.16 -16.02 6.61
CA MET A 233 2.12 -15.18 7.17
C MET A 233 2.31 -15.03 8.68
N VAL A 234 2.33 -13.79 9.15
CA VAL A 234 2.15 -13.45 10.55
C VAL A 234 0.79 -12.80 10.73
N LEU A 235 0.01 -13.37 11.65
CA LEU A 235 -1.25 -12.83 12.11
C LEU A 235 -1.07 -12.20 13.50
N SER A 236 -1.55 -10.99 13.71
CA SER A 236 -1.56 -10.35 15.03
C SER A 236 -2.91 -9.71 15.30
N ARG A 237 -3.10 -9.17 16.51
CA ARG A 237 -4.34 -8.46 16.86
C ARG A 237 -4.53 -7.22 15.98
N ASN A 238 -3.48 -6.40 15.91
CA ASN A 238 -3.56 -5.05 15.37
C ASN A 238 -2.98 -4.92 13.95
N CYS A 239 -2.27 -5.95 13.45
CA CYS A 239 -1.70 -5.95 12.10
C CYS A 239 -1.42 -7.37 11.58
N ASN A 240 -1.39 -7.53 10.26
CA ASN A 240 -1.06 -8.78 9.57
C ASN A 240 -0.05 -8.52 8.44
N VAL A 241 0.82 -9.48 8.19
CA VAL A 241 1.83 -9.45 7.12
C VAL A 241 1.83 -10.79 6.39
N ARG A 242 1.85 -10.78 5.06
CA ARG A 242 2.04 -11.99 4.25
C ARG A 242 2.85 -11.74 2.99
N PHE A 243 3.73 -12.67 2.65
CA PHE A 243 4.30 -12.81 1.31
C PHE A 243 4.09 -14.24 0.76
N GLU A 244 4.06 -14.36 -0.57
CA GLU A 244 3.92 -15.62 -1.33
C GLU A 244 4.64 -15.49 -2.70
N LEU A 245 4.87 -16.61 -3.38
CA LEU A 245 5.32 -16.64 -4.79
C LEU A 245 4.18 -16.58 -5.83
N TYR A 246 2.93 -16.40 -5.39
CA TYR A 246 1.75 -16.28 -6.24
C TYR A 246 0.86 -15.11 -5.79
N GLN A 247 0.04 -14.58 -6.70
CA GLN A 247 -0.88 -13.49 -6.38
C GLN A 247 -2.11 -14.03 -5.62
N PHE A 248 -2.37 -13.49 -4.44
CA PHE A 248 -3.50 -13.87 -3.57
C PHE A 248 -4.49 -12.71 -3.30
N TYR A 249 -4.29 -11.55 -3.94
CA TYR A 249 -5.06 -10.32 -3.74
C TYR A 249 -5.56 -9.69 -5.05
N ASN A 250 -6.63 -8.91 -4.97
CA ASN A 250 -7.24 -8.22 -6.11
C ASN A 250 -6.61 -6.83 -6.34
N VAL A 251 -6.06 -6.61 -7.54
CA VAL A 251 -5.39 -5.34 -7.91
C VAL A 251 -6.38 -4.21 -8.21
N SER A 252 -7.61 -4.53 -8.61
CA SER A 252 -8.58 -3.59 -9.21
C SER A 252 -9.02 -2.42 -8.33
N LYS A 253 -8.70 -2.41 -7.01
CA LYS A 253 -8.93 -1.25 -6.13
C LYS A 253 -7.81 -0.20 -6.13
N HIS A 254 -6.59 -0.51 -6.60
CA HIS A 254 -5.47 0.43 -6.56
C HIS A 254 -5.52 1.52 -7.66
N LEU A 255 -6.36 1.37 -8.69
CA LEU A 255 -6.48 2.35 -9.78
C LEU A 255 -7.08 3.70 -9.36
N SER A 256 -7.70 3.80 -8.17
CA SER A 256 -8.20 5.05 -7.62
C SER A 256 -7.26 5.68 -6.58
N SER A 257 -5.95 5.52 -6.74
CA SER A 257 -4.95 6.28 -5.99
C SER A 257 -4.46 7.51 -6.78
N PRO A 258 -4.98 8.70 -6.44
CA PRO A 258 -4.37 9.99 -6.63
C PRO A 258 -2.86 10.06 -6.67
N THR A 259 -2.14 10.13 -7.81
CA THR A 259 -0.67 10.30 -7.74
C THR A 259 -0.35 11.49 -6.81
N SER A 260 0.62 11.31 -5.90
CA SER A 260 0.76 11.96 -4.57
C SER A 260 0.55 13.49 -4.45
N ARG A 261 0.58 14.22 -5.55
CA ARG A 261 0.29 15.67 -5.64
C ARG A 261 -1.13 16.03 -5.17
N ALA A 262 -2.14 15.19 -5.42
CA ALA A 262 -3.53 15.50 -5.04
C ALA A 262 -3.73 15.61 -3.52
N SER A 263 -3.14 14.70 -2.74
CA SER A 263 -3.20 14.69 -1.28
C SER A 263 -2.53 15.92 -0.66
N TYR A 264 -1.37 16.32 -1.22
CA TYR A 264 -0.67 17.53 -0.79
C TYR A 264 -1.52 18.80 -1.00
N PHE A 265 -2.15 18.95 -2.16
CA PHE A 265 -3.06 20.06 -2.44
C PHE A 265 -4.27 20.07 -1.49
N TYR A 266 -4.89 18.92 -1.21
CA TYR A 266 -6.03 18.84 -0.30
C TYR A 266 -5.66 19.24 1.14
N CYS A 267 -4.48 18.79 1.62
CA CYS A 267 -3.94 19.17 2.93
C CYS A 267 -3.59 20.67 3.02
N VAL A 268 -3.02 21.25 1.95
CA VAL A 268 -2.77 22.69 1.84
C VAL A 268 -4.08 23.49 1.86
N LEU A 269 -5.10 23.07 1.12
CA LEU A 269 -6.43 23.72 1.12
C LEU A 269 -7.12 23.64 2.50
N LEU A 270 -6.94 22.55 3.24
CA LEU A 270 -7.40 22.43 4.64
C LEU A 270 -6.67 23.42 5.57
N LYS A 271 -5.34 23.55 5.46
CA LYS A 271 -4.57 24.55 6.21
C LYS A 271 -4.98 25.99 5.86
N ILE A 272 -5.29 26.27 4.60
CA ILE A 272 -5.82 27.56 4.14
C ILE A 272 -7.20 27.83 4.76
N LYS A 273 -8.14 26.87 4.73
CA LYS A 273 -9.45 26.99 5.38
C LYS A 273 -9.33 27.29 6.89
N CYS A 274 -8.42 26.63 7.59
CA CYS A 274 -8.19 26.89 9.02
C CYS A 274 -7.62 28.30 9.27
N ARG A 275 -6.65 28.78 8.48
CA ARG A 275 -6.15 30.17 8.60
C ARG A 275 -7.23 31.21 8.29
N LEU A 276 -8.02 31.02 7.22
CA LEU A 276 -9.12 31.93 6.88
C LEU A 276 -10.16 32.04 7.99
N ARG A 277 -10.48 30.92 8.68
CA ARG A 277 -11.42 30.94 9.82
C ARG A 277 -10.89 31.73 11.03
N ALA A 278 -9.58 31.74 11.27
CA ALA A 278 -8.95 32.56 12.31
C ALA A 278 -8.84 34.05 11.94
N ILE A 279 -8.69 34.36 10.65
CA ILE A 279 -8.73 35.74 10.14
C ILE A 279 -10.15 36.33 10.24
N GLY A 280 -11.19 35.55 9.93
CA GLY A 280 -12.59 36.01 10.01
C GLY A 280 -13.03 36.40 11.44
N THR A 281 -12.62 35.64 12.46
CA THR A 281 -12.95 35.95 13.86
C THR A 281 -12.22 37.20 14.35
N THR A 282 -10.92 37.32 14.07
CA THR A 282 -10.12 38.50 14.45
C THR A 282 -10.56 39.78 13.73
N TYR A 283 -10.93 39.69 12.45
CA TYR A 283 -11.44 40.83 11.68
C TYR A 283 -12.80 41.33 12.19
N SER A 284 -13.71 40.41 12.54
CA SER A 284 -15.00 40.75 13.15
C SER A 284 -14.84 41.44 14.51
N PHE A 285 -13.86 41.01 15.31
CA PHE A 285 -13.54 41.64 16.60
C PHE A 285 -12.97 43.06 16.45
N TYR A 286 -12.17 43.30 15.39
CA TYR A 286 -11.62 44.62 15.07
C TYR A 286 -12.70 45.63 14.65
N LEU A 287 -13.69 45.18 13.87
CA LEU A 287 -14.84 45.99 13.47
C LEU A 287 -15.75 46.35 14.65
N TRP A 288 -16.01 45.41 15.57
CA TRP A 288 -16.79 45.69 16.78
C TRP A 288 -16.11 46.76 17.65
N LYS A 289 -14.80 46.64 17.91
CA LYS A 289 -14.11 47.46 18.93
C LYS A 289 -13.84 48.91 18.51
N THR A 290 -14.16 49.33 17.28
CA THR A 290 -13.82 50.67 16.75
C THR A 290 -15.04 51.47 16.29
N GLY A 291 -15.91 51.83 17.24
CA GLY A 291 -17.09 52.70 17.04
C GLY A 291 -16.77 54.15 16.65
N ARG A 292 -16.18 54.35 15.47
CA ARG A 292 -15.97 55.66 14.81
C ARG A 292 -16.68 55.64 13.45
N LYS A 293 -17.26 56.76 13.03
CA LYS A 293 -17.86 56.90 11.69
C LYS A 293 -16.76 57.03 10.63
N TRP A 294 -16.44 55.95 9.92
CA TRP A 294 -15.46 55.98 8.83
C TRP A 294 -16.03 56.73 7.61
N LYS A 295 -15.30 57.73 7.09
CA LYS A 295 -15.63 58.36 5.79
C LYS A 295 -15.52 57.31 4.68
N ALA A 296 -16.50 57.25 3.78
CA ALA A 296 -16.72 56.15 2.83
C ALA A 296 -15.46 55.69 2.06
N GLY A 297 -14.62 56.62 1.60
CA GLY A 297 -13.38 56.29 0.88
C GLY A 297 -12.41 55.38 1.64
N LYS A 298 -12.39 55.41 2.99
CA LYS A 298 -11.55 54.47 3.76
C LYS A 298 -12.14 53.05 3.85
N VAL A 299 -13.46 52.90 3.73
CA VAL A 299 -14.11 51.58 3.63
C VAL A 299 -13.82 50.98 2.26
N ALA A 300 -13.85 51.80 1.20
CA ALA A 300 -13.54 51.37 -0.16
C ALA A 300 -12.14 50.72 -0.26
N CYS A 301 -11.08 51.36 0.23
CA CYS A 301 -9.73 50.76 0.19
C CYS A 301 -9.67 49.40 0.91
N VAL A 302 -10.32 49.27 2.06
CA VAL A 302 -10.28 48.05 2.88
C VAL A 302 -11.04 46.87 2.24
N VAL A 303 -12.08 47.14 1.45
CA VAL A 303 -12.89 46.10 0.79
C VAL A 303 -12.44 45.81 -0.65
N PHE A 304 -12.14 46.83 -1.45
CA PHE A 304 -11.82 46.62 -2.88
C PHE A 304 -10.40 46.07 -3.11
N ILE A 305 -9.40 46.46 -2.30
CA ILE A 305 -8.01 45.97 -2.47
C ILE A 305 -7.91 44.43 -2.33
N PRO A 306 -8.47 43.76 -1.30
CA PRO A 306 -8.43 42.30 -1.25
C PRO A 306 -9.24 41.64 -2.37
N ILE A 307 -10.31 42.27 -2.87
CA ILE A 307 -11.09 41.75 -4.00
C ILE A 307 -10.31 41.82 -5.32
N THR A 308 -9.62 42.92 -5.61
CA THR A 308 -8.81 43.04 -6.84
C THR A 308 -7.59 42.12 -6.80
N VAL A 309 -6.91 41.99 -5.66
CA VAL A 309 -5.82 41.01 -5.47
C VAL A 309 -6.33 39.58 -5.66
N LEU A 310 -7.50 39.22 -5.10
CA LEU A 310 -8.10 37.90 -5.30
C LEU A 310 -8.44 37.63 -6.76
N ALA A 311 -9.01 38.61 -7.48
CA ALA A 311 -9.31 38.50 -8.90
C ALA A 311 -8.04 38.27 -9.76
N ILE A 312 -6.94 38.98 -9.45
CA ILE A 312 -5.64 38.79 -10.13
C ILE A 312 -5.10 37.37 -9.89
N VAL A 313 -5.18 36.85 -8.66
CA VAL A 313 -4.74 35.48 -8.31
C VAL A 313 -5.61 34.40 -8.97
N ILE A 314 -6.92 34.63 -9.07
CA ILE A 314 -7.82 33.72 -9.81
C ILE A 314 -7.50 33.75 -11.31
N GLY A 315 -7.28 34.94 -11.88
CA GLY A 315 -6.92 35.12 -13.28
C GLY A 315 -5.62 34.41 -13.66
N SER A 316 -4.55 34.58 -12.87
CA SER A 316 -3.27 33.92 -13.11
C SER A 316 -3.35 32.40 -12.96
N CYS A 317 -4.11 31.89 -11.99
CA CYS A 317 -4.43 30.46 -11.88
C CYS A 317 -5.17 29.93 -13.12
N ILE A 318 -6.17 30.64 -13.65
CA ILE A 318 -6.91 30.23 -14.86
C ILE A 318 -5.99 30.20 -16.09
N VAL A 319 -5.10 31.21 -16.24
CA VAL A 319 -4.10 31.24 -17.32
C VAL A 319 -3.12 30.06 -17.19
N PHE A 320 -2.59 29.81 -16.00
CA PHE A 320 -1.69 28.68 -15.74
C PHE A 320 -2.34 27.32 -16.03
N LEU A 321 -3.59 27.11 -15.60
CA LEU A 321 -4.33 25.88 -15.86
C LEU A 321 -4.69 25.69 -17.34
N ARG A 322 -4.97 26.78 -18.08
CA ARG A 322 -5.16 26.74 -19.54
C ARG A 322 -3.86 26.40 -20.27
N HIS A 323 -2.75 27.02 -19.88
CA HIS A 323 -1.42 26.71 -20.44
C HIS A 323 -0.98 25.27 -20.15
N LYS A 324 -1.25 24.76 -18.95
CA LYS A 324 -1.00 23.35 -18.59
C LYS A 324 -1.85 22.39 -19.44
N ARG A 325 -3.16 22.63 -19.58
CA ARG A 325 -4.01 21.80 -20.45
C ARG A 325 -3.61 21.84 -21.93
N ARG A 326 -3.13 22.97 -22.45
CA ARG A 326 -2.56 23.04 -23.81
C ARG A 326 -1.36 22.09 -23.93
N LYS A 327 -0.38 22.17 -23.02
CA LYS A 327 0.79 21.25 -23.01
C LYS A 327 0.38 19.77 -22.89
N GLU A 328 -0.64 19.44 -22.11
CA GLU A 328 -1.15 18.07 -22.00
C GLU A 328 -1.80 17.60 -23.31
N THR A 329 -2.57 18.46 -23.97
CA THR A 329 -3.18 18.18 -25.30
C THR A 329 -2.13 18.02 -26.41
N ASP A 330 -1.05 18.80 -26.36
CA ASP A 330 0.00 18.76 -27.39
C ASP A 330 0.88 17.49 -27.26
N VAL A 331 1.08 16.97 -26.04
CA VAL A 331 1.72 15.67 -25.78
C VAL A 331 0.81 14.50 -26.16
N GLU A 332 -0.50 14.59 -25.88
CA GLU A 332 -1.46 13.56 -26.28
C GLU A 332 -1.57 13.47 -27.81
N ARG A 333 -1.54 14.61 -28.51
CA ARG A 333 -1.53 14.67 -29.97
C ARG A 333 -0.24 14.10 -30.60
N SER A 334 0.93 14.31 -29.99
CA SER A 334 2.18 13.74 -30.52
C SER A 334 2.27 12.22 -30.29
N HIS A 335 1.76 11.71 -29.16
CA HIS A 335 1.60 10.27 -28.96
C HIS A 335 0.62 9.65 -29.96
N LEU A 336 -0.50 10.31 -30.27
CA LEU A 336 -1.46 9.83 -31.27
C LEU A 336 -0.85 9.80 -32.68
N ALA A 337 -0.06 10.82 -33.05
CA ALA A 337 0.66 10.86 -34.32
C ALA A 337 1.69 9.72 -34.45
N LEU A 338 2.46 9.44 -33.40
CA LEU A 338 3.40 8.31 -33.36
C LEU A 338 2.68 6.96 -33.52
N LEU A 339 1.52 6.78 -32.88
CA LEU A 339 0.70 5.57 -33.05
C LEU A 339 0.15 5.45 -34.48
N GLN A 340 -0.13 6.57 -35.17
CA GLN A 340 -0.67 6.55 -36.53
C GLN A 340 0.41 6.30 -37.61
N GLU A 341 1.67 6.70 -37.40
CA GLU A 341 2.79 6.25 -38.24
C GLU A 341 3.11 4.77 -38.00
N LEU A 342 3.06 4.27 -36.75
CA LEU A 342 3.20 2.84 -36.44
C LEU A 342 2.06 1.98 -37.02
N ALA A 343 0.87 2.55 -37.24
CA ALA A 343 -0.28 1.86 -37.81
C ALA A 343 -0.31 1.87 -39.36
N ASN A 344 0.56 2.63 -40.02
CA ASN A 344 0.56 2.77 -41.48
C ASN A 344 2.00 2.76 -42.04
N PRO A 345 2.59 1.59 -42.33
CA PRO A 345 3.96 1.49 -42.79
C PRO A 345 4.11 2.06 -44.21
N ARG A 346 4.48 3.34 -44.30
CA ARG A 346 5.00 3.91 -45.55
C ARG A 346 6.32 3.22 -45.90
N GLY A 347 6.38 2.58 -47.07
CA GLY A 347 7.62 2.03 -47.59
C GLY A 347 8.63 3.14 -47.87
N VAL A 348 9.63 3.28 -47.01
CA VAL A 348 10.76 4.18 -47.25
C VAL A 348 11.75 3.48 -48.17
N THR A 349 11.94 4.03 -49.37
CA THR A 349 13.03 3.63 -50.26
C THR A 349 14.36 4.03 -49.62
N ILE A 350 15.12 3.04 -49.17
CA ILE A 350 16.49 3.27 -48.68
C ILE A 350 17.37 3.58 -49.89
N THR A 351 17.87 4.81 -49.98
CA THR A 351 19.02 5.14 -50.82
C THR A 351 20.27 4.57 -50.15
N GLU A 352 20.91 3.62 -50.82
CA GLU A 352 22.05 2.87 -50.30
C GLU A 352 23.35 3.69 -50.44
N GLU A 353 24.05 3.92 -49.33
CA GLU A 353 25.47 4.28 -49.33
C GLU A 353 26.25 3.40 -48.33
N GLY A 354 27.22 2.65 -48.86
CA GLY A 354 28.47 2.28 -48.19
C GLY A 354 28.43 1.53 -46.85
N GLN A 355 28.47 0.19 -46.90
CA GLN A 355 29.72 -0.54 -46.65
C GLN A 355 29.60 -1.99 -47.16
N PHE A 356 30.69 -2.56 -47.69
CA PHE A 356 30.71 -3.91 -48.27
C PHE A 356 30.94 -4.98 -47.19
N GLU A 357 30.01 -5.92 -47.03
CA GLU A 357 30.20 -7.20 -46.31
C GLU A 357 30.27 -8.33 -47.35
N ASP A 358 31.24 -9.24 -47.24
CA ASP A 358 31.48 -10.28 -48.25
C ASP A 358 30.33 -11.31 -48.30
N PRO A 359 29.60 -11.44 -49.42
CA PRO A 359 28.50 -12.40 -49.54
C PRO A 359 28.92 -13.87 -49.41
N ALA A 360 30.22 -14.20 -49.56
CA ALA A 360 30.73 -15.56 -49.35
C ALA A 360 30.71 -15.99 -47.87
N SER A 361 30.59 -15.05 -46.93
CA SER A 361 30.56 -15.31 -45.48
C SER A 361 29.20 -15.83 -44.97
N ARG A 362 28.13 -15.71 -45.77
CA ARG A 362 26.76 -15.96 -45.34
C ARG A 362 26.47 -17.46 -45.18
N PRO A 363 26.09 -17.97 -44.00
CA PRO A 363 25.78 -19.38 -43.83
C PRO A 363 24.53 -19.76 -44.65
N PRO A 364 24.54 -20.91 -45.36
CA PRO A 364 23.38 -21.34 -46.15
C PRO A 364 22.21 -21.69 -45.24
N MET A 365 20.98 -21.55 -45.75
CA MET A 365 19.74 -21.78 -44.97
C MET A 365 19.66 -23.18 -44.33
N ALA A 366 20.31 -24.19 -44.91
CA ALA A 366 20.43 -25.52 -44.30
C ALA A 366 21.15 -25.47 -42.93
N THR A 367 22.22 -24.70 -42.81
CA THR A 367 22.96 -24.48 -41.54
C THR A 367 22.10 -23.72 -40.52
N VAL A 368 21.30 -22.76 -40.97
CA VAL A 368 20.36 -22.02 -40.11
C VAL A 368 19.29 -22.95 -39.55
N VAL A 369 18.72 -23.83 -40.37
CA VAL A 369 17.74 -24.84 -39.92
C VAL A 369 18.37 -25.88 -38.99
N LEU A 370 19.64 -26.25 -39.20
CA LEU A 370 20.40 -27.12 -38.30
C LEU A 370 20.57 -26.48 -36.90
N LEU A 371 21.03 -25.23 -36.85
CA LEU A 371 21.22 -24.47 -35.61
C LEU A 371 19.91 -24.27 -34.82
N LEU A 372 18.76 -24.19 -35.52
CA LEU A 372 17.45 -24.05 -34.89
C LEU A 372 16.85 -25.38 -34.37
N ASN A 373 17.35 -26.53 -34.83
CA ASN A 373 16.87 -27.86 -34.41
C ASN A 373 17.78 -28.57 -33.38
N SER A 374 19.00 -28.10 -33.16
CA SER A 374 19.95 -28.71 -32.20
C SER A 374 19.77 -28.17 -30.76
N TYR A 375 19.37 -29.02 -29.82
CA TYR A 375 19.10 -28.67 -28.41
C TYR A 375 20.34 -28.35 -27.53
N SER A 376 21.42 -27.83 -28.10
CA SER A 376 22.51 -27.16 -27.35
C SER A 376 23.47 -26.44 -28.30
N ILE A 377 23.79 -25.17 -28.02
CA ILE A 377 24.86 -24.42 -28.67
C ILE A 377 25.78 -23.85 -27.59
N THR A 378 27.07 -24.16 -27.68
CA THR A 378 28.11 -23.59 -26.80
C THR A 378 28.53 -22.23 -27.34
N LEU A 379 28.18 -21.16 -26.62
CA LEU A 379 28.59 -19.80 -27.01
C LEU A 379 30.06 -19.55 -26.64
N PRO A 380 30.85 -18.86 -27.49
CA PRO A 380 32.20 -18.44 -27.15
C PRO A 380 32.18 -17.39 -26.02
N LEU A 381 33.28 -17.29 -25.27
CA LEU A 381 33.41 -16.35 -24.16
C LEU A 381 33.38 -14.89 -24.66
N PRO A 382 32.61 -13.98 -24.04
CA PRO A 382 32.63 -12.57 -24.40
C PRO A 382 33.95 -11.92 -23.96
N GLN A 383 34.55 -11.12 -24.85
CA GLN A 383 35.64 -10.21 -24.49
C GLN A 383 35.09 -8.90 -23.92
N GLU A 384 35.91 -8.17 -23.17
CA GLU A 384 35.52 -6.92 -22.50
C GLU A 384 35.26 -5.76 -23.50
N PRO A 385 34.33 -4.84 -23.19
CA PRO A 385 34.06 -3.69 -24.05
C PRO A 385 35.19 -2.65 -23.99
N ALA A 386 35.53 -2.09 -25.15
CA ALA A 386 36.54 -1.03 -25.25
C ALA A 386 36.11 0.26 -24.54
N PHE A 387 37.00 0.81 -23.69
CA PHE A 387 36.80 2.11 -23.05
C PHE A 387 36.99 3.25 -24.04
N PHE A 388 36.04 4.19 -24.09
CA PHE A 388 36.17 5.42 -24.88
C PHE A 388 36.66 6.61 -24.03
N LEU A 389 37.90 6.99 -24.28
CA LEU A 389 38.55 8.28 -24.00
C LEU A 389 39.15 8.73 -25.36
N HIS A 390 39.23 10.00 -25.74
CA HIS A 390 39.01 11.27 -25.05
C HIS A 390 38.72 12.36 -26.10
N SER A 391 38.11 13.49 -25.72
CA SER A 391 38.26 14.73 -26.51
C SER A 391 38.25 15.94 -25.58
N ARG A 392 39.38 16.64 -25.51
CA ARG A 392 39.60 17.85 -24.70
C ARG A 392 40.49 18.80 -25.46
N THR A 393 40.09 20.07 -25.51
CA THR A 393 40.92 21.28 -25.51
C THR A 393 39.98 22.49 -25.48
N ASP A 394 40.43 23.69 -25.13
CA ASP A 394 40.88 24.25 -23.84
C ASP A 394 40.76 25.80 -24.05
N GLN A 395 41.24 26.80 -23.30
CA GLN A 395 42.09 26.92 -22.11
C GLN A 395 41.77 28.28 -21.43
N GLY A 396 42.17 28.47 -20.17
CA GLY A 396 42.18 29.81 -19.53
C GLY A 396 41.90 29.74 -18.02
N SER A 397 42.75 30.24 -17.13
CA SER A 397 44.11 30.79 -17.33
C SER A 397 44.99 30.61 -16.08
N ILE A 398 46.29 30.48 -16.30
CA ILE A 398 47.41 30.27 -15.35
C ILE A 398 47.80 31.62 -14.70
N PRO A 399 48.18 31.72 -13.39
CA PRO A 399 49.52 31.32 -12.96
C PRO A 399 49.67 30.60 -11.61
N SER A 400 50.78 29.88 -11.51
CA SER A 400 51.26 29.07 -10.40
C SER A 400 52.21 29.82 -9.46
N LYS A 401 52.28 29.37 -8.20
CA LYS A 401 53.57 29.24 -7.51
C LYS A 401 53.56 28.12 -6.47
N GLU A 402 54.73 27.51 -6.32
CA GLU A 402 55.09 26.52 -5.30
C GLU A 402 55.05 27.18 -3.89
N PHE A 403 55.18 26.50 -2.75
CA PHE A 403 56.15 25.45 -2.40
C PHE A 403 55.82 24.86 -1.01
N PHE A 404 56.01 23.54 -0.84
CA PHE A 404 56.20 22.80 0.43
C PHE A 404 55.07 22.79 1.50
N ALA A 405 55.11 21.76 2.35
CA ALA A 405 54.23 21.59 3.51
C ALA A 405 55.07 21.36 4.78
N ASP A 406 54.70 21.97 5.90
CA ASP A 406 55.26 21.68 7.23
C ASP A 406 54.24 21.89 8.36
N LYS A 407 54.62 21.52 9.59
CA LYS A 407 53.76 21.30 10.78
C LYS A 407 53.69 22.49 11.74
N SER A 408 52.54 22.62 12.43
CA SER A 408 52.44 22.95 13.87
C SER A 408 50.99 22.70 14.34
N LYS A 409 50.68 21.88 15.36
CA LYS A 409 50.55 22.24 16.80
C LYS A 409 49.90 23.62 17.03
N SER A 410 48.89 23.80 17.90
CA SER A 410 48.63 23.19 19.22
C SER A 410 47.11 23.30 19.59
N ASN A 411 46.54 22.95 20.75
CA ASN A 411 47.03 22.61 22.11
C ASN A 411 46.23 21.43 22.72
N ALA A 412 46.89 20.58 23.52
CA ALA A 412 46.28 19.71 24.53
C ALA A 412 47.34 19.33 25.58
N VAL A 413 47.10 19.65 26.86
CA VAL A 413 48.01 19.43 28.01
C VAL A 413 47.17 19.40 29.32
N PRO A 414 47.64 18.83 30.45
CA PRO A 414 47.12 17.54 30.93
C PRO A 414 46.82 17.51 32.45
N TYR A 415 46.51 16.31 33.01
CA TYR A 415 47.10 15.68 34.23
C TYR A 415 46.25 14.41 34.54
N SER A 416 46.74 13.16 34.48
CA SER A 416 47.65 12.42 35.39
C SER A 416 46.98 11.90 36.69
N GLY A 417 47.28 10.63 37.04
CA GLY A 417 46.74 9.88 38.20
C GLY A 417 46.63 8.38 37.90
N ASP A 418 47.21 7.52 38.74
CA ASP A 418 47.47 6.09 38.48
C ASP A 418 46.53 5.10 39.20
N GLU A 419 46.63 3.83 38.77
CA GLU A 419 46.31 2.53 39.41
C GLU A 419 45.37 2.39 40.64
N GLY A 420 44.57 1.29 40.66
CA GLY A 420 44.29 0.60 41.94
C GLY A 420 43.02 -0.25 42.09
N SER A 421 43.20 -1.57 42.30
CA SER A 421 42.38 -2.47 43.15
C SER A 421 40.85 -2.67 42.92
N ILE A 422 40.51 -3.79 42.27
CA ILE A 422 39.69 -4.91 42.79
C ILE A 422 38.45 -4.61 43.68
N THR A 423 37.26 -5.05 43.25
CA THR A 423 36.36 -5.91 44.07
C THR A 423 35.35 -6.70 43.22
N GLU A 424 34.66 -7.67 43.83
CA GLU A 424 34.14 -8.89 43.19
C GLU A 424 32.78 -8.81 42.47
N VAL A 425 32.49 -9.86 41.69
CA VAL A 425 31.16 -10.22 41.17
C VAL A 425 30.40 -11.07 42.21
N TYR A 426 29.11 -10.81 42.42
CA TYR A 426 28.18 -11.79 43.00
C TYR A 426 26.80 -11.75 42.32
N PRO A 427 26.19 -12.90 41.98
CA PRO A 427 24.90 -12.97 41.30
C PRO A 427 23.71 -13.31 42.23
N ARG A 428 22.52 -12.83 41.86
CA ARG A 428 21.20 -13.47 42.08
C ARG A 428 20.25 -13.10 40.94
#